data_AF-A0A920GHQ2-F1
#
_entry.id   AF-A0A920GHQ2-F1
#
_cell.length_a   1.000
_cell.length_b   1.000
_cell.length_c   1.000
_cell.angle_alpha   90.00
_cell.angle_beta   90.00
_cell.angle_gamma   90.00
#
_symmetry.space_group_name_H-M   'P 1'
#
loop_
_entity.id
_entity.type
_entity.pdbx_description
1 polymer ?
#
loop_
_entity_poly.entity_id
_entity_poly.type
_entity_poly.pdbx_seq_one_letter_code
_entity_poly.pdbx_strand_id
1 'polypeptide(L)' 'MFWLVFSACGSRAEREPAKPVEPQVYEFGFLLNDYHVVRDTVVRGDSFGGILEKYGIYYPQIYNINTVAKSI' A
#
# COMPACT_ATOMS: atom_id res chain seq x y z
N MET A 1 -37.62 -50.14 -10.01
CA MET A 1 -38.53 -49.15 -9.39
C MET A 1 -38.25 -49.24 -7.89
N PHE A 2 -37.56 -48.33 -7.21
CA PHE A 2 -37.44 -46.89 -7.40
C PHE A 2 -36.08 -46.49 -6.83
N TRP A 3 -35.24 -45.95 -7.70
CA TRP A 3 -33.96 -45.35 -7.40
C TRP A 3 -34.23 -44.06 -6.60
N LEU A 4 -34.15 -44.12 -5.28
CA LEU A 4 -34.07 -42.92 -4.43
C LEU A 4 -32.80 -42.99 -3.58
N VAL A 5 -31.68 -42.84 -4.28
CA VAL A 5 -30.47 -42.28 -3.70
C VAL A 5 -30.79 -40.81 -3.40
N PHE A 6 -31.17 -40.48 -2.17
CA PHE A 6 -31.15 -39.10 -1.70
C PHE A 6 -29.68 -38.68 -1.52
N SER A 7 -29.03 -38.34 -2.63
CA SER A 7 -27.81 -37.54 -2.63
C SER A 7 -28.17 -36.14 -2.14
N ALA A 8 -28.19 -35.96 -0.82
CA ALA A 8 -28.13 -34.64 -0.23
C ALA A 8 -26.72 -34.07 -0.48
N CYS A 9 -26.50 -33.54 -1.69
CA CYS A 9 -25.37 -32.65 -1.97
C CYS A 9 -25.64 -31.33 -1.26
N GLY A 10 -25.41 -31.32 0.06
CA GLY A 10 -25.28 -30.09 0.81
C GLY A 10 -23.91 -29.51 0.48
N SER A 11 -23.83 -28.74 -0.60
CA SER A 11 -22.68 -27.86 -0.81
C SER A 11 -22.64 -26.89 0.36
N ARG A 12 -21.84 -27.22 1.37
CA ARG A 12 -21.34 -26.22 2.31
C ARG A 12 -20.45 -25.30 1.48
N ALA A 13 -21.07 -24.26 0.92
CA ALA A 13 -20.36 -23.09 0.47
C ALA A 13 -19.72 -22.50 1.72
N GLU A 14 -18.48 -22.90 1.96
CA GLU A 14 -17.61 -22.28 2.93
C GLU A 14 -17.52 -20.81 2.51
N ARG A 15 -18.19 -19.94 3.27
CA ARG A 15 -18.13 -18.51 3.05
C ARG A 15 -16.71 -18.11 3.42
N GLU A 16 -15.86 -17.88 2.42
CA GLU A 16 -14.58 -17.21 2.67
C GLU A 16 -14.87 -15.96 3.51
N PRO A 17 -14.18 -15.78 4.65
CA PRO A 17 -14.42 -14.62 5.49
C PRO A 17 -14.19 -13.37 4.64
N ALA A 18 -15.20 -12.50 4.59
CA ALA A 18 -15.11 -11.23 3.89
C ALA A 18 -13.85 -10.51 4.37
N LYS A 19 -12.90 -10.26 3.46
CA LYS A 19 -11.69 -9.51 3.79
C LYS A 19 -12.11 -8.17 4.41
N PRO A 20 -11.58 -7.79 5.58
CA PRO A 20 -11.82 -6.48 6.15
C PRO A 20 -11.49 -5.41 5.10
N VAL A 21 -12.44 -4.52 4.83
CA VAL A 21 -12.19 -3.35 3.97
C VAL A 21 -11.36 -2.38 4.78
N GLU A 22 -10.11 -2.19 4.38
CA GLU A 22 -9.25 -1.19 5.00
C GLU A 22 -9.79 0.23 4.71
N PRO A 23 -9.84 1.12 5.71
CA PRO A 23 -10.26 2.50 5.48
C PRO A 23 -9.28 3.21 4.55
N GLN A 24 -9.81 4.05 3.65
CA GLN A 24 -9.00 4.90 2.78
C GLN A 24 -8.47 6.08 3.59
N VAL A 25 -7.14 6.22 3.66
CA VAL A 25 -6.46 7.27 4.43
C VAL A 25 -5.80 8.24 3.47
N TYR A 26 -6.21 9.51 3.52
CA TYR A 26 -5.65 10.56 2.67
C TYR A 26 -4.84 11.56 3.50
N GLU A 27 -3.60 11.83 3.10
CA GLU A 27 -2.75 12.88 3.67
C GLU A 27 -1.94 13.57 2.57
N PHE A 28 -1.73 14.89 2.70
CA PHE A 28 -0.95 15.70 1.75
C PHE A 28 -1.39 15.58 0.28
N GLY A 29 -2.66 15.21 0.02
CA GLY A 29 -3.18 14.98 -1.32
C GLY A 29 -2.92 13.58 -1.90
N PHE A 30 -2.39 12.64 -1.10
CA PHE A 30 -2.11 11.27 -1.50
C PHE A 30 -3.01 10.28 -0.75
N LEU A 31 -3.43 9.20 -1.44
CA LEU A 31 -4.04 8.04 -0.81
C LEU A 31 -2.92 7.17 -0.22
N LEU A 32 -2.77 7.17 1.10
CA LEU A 32 -1.65 6.50 1.78
C LEU A 32 -1.68 4.98 1.64
N ASN A 33 -2.85 4.39 1.38
CA ASN A 33 -3.00 2.95 1.15
C ASN A 33 -2.19 2.45 -0.07
N ASP A 34 -1.84 3.34 -1.00
CA ASP A 34 -1.04 3.00 -2.19
C ASP A 34 0.48 3.01 -1.92
N TYR A 35 0.90 3.44 -0.72
CA TYR A 35 2.31 3.68 -0.41
C TYR A 35 2.73 2.98 0.87
N HIS A 36 4.01 2.60 0.93
CA HIS A 36 4.62 2.17 2.18
C HIS A 36 5.02 3.41 3.00
N VAL A 37 4.16 3.80 3.94
CA VAL A 37 4.36 5.00 4.76
C VAL A 37 5.23 4.67 5.97
N VAL A 38 6.41 5.28 6.03
CA VAL A 38 7.29 5.24 7.20
C VAL A 38 7.16 6.55 7.95
N ARG A 39 6.64 6.51 9.19
CA ARG A 39 6.55 7.68 10.07
C ARG A 39 7.82 7.79 10.91
N ASP A 40 8.82 8.44 10.33
CA ASP A 40 10.08 8.76 10.99
C ASP A 40 10.09 10.19 11.55
N THR A 41 11.05 10.49 12.43
CA THR A 41 11.20 11.83 13.02
C THR A 41 12.26 12.61 12.25
N VAL A 42 11.85 13.70 11.58
CA VAL A 42 12.81 14.62 10.94
C VAL A 42 13.55 15.38 12.04
N VAL A 43 14.88 15.26 12.07
CA VAL A 43 15.72 15.96 13.05
C VAL A 43 16.52 17.09 12.42
N ARG A 44 17.00 18.03 13.25
CA ARG A 44 17.85 19.12 12.76
C ARG A 44 19.13 18.55 12.15
N GLY A 45 19.38 18.91 10.89
CA GLY A 45 20.50 18.39 10.11
C GLY A 45 20.10 17.39 9.04
N ASP A 46 18.87 16.85 9.08
CA ASP A 46 18.36 16.07 7.96
C ASP A 46 18.11 16.98 6.74
N SER A 47 18.44 16.47 5.57
CA SER A 47 18.17 17.11 4.29
C SER A 47 17.35 16.17 3.41
N PHE A 48 16.62 16.74 2.45
CA PHE A 48 15.85 15.96 1.48
C PHE A 48 16.70 14.89 0.80
N GLY A 49 17.89 15.26 0.29
CA GLY A 49 18.82 14.31 -0.33
C GLY A 49 19.30 13.24 0.65
N GLY A 50 19.73 13.63 1.86
CA GLY A 50 20.21 12.69 2.87
C GLY A 50 19.16 11.70 3.35
N ILE A 51 17.88 12.10 3.40
CA ILE A 51 16.78 11.16 3.70
C ILE A 51 16.62 10.15 2.56
N LEU A 52 16.61 10.60 1.30
CA LEU A 52 16.45 9.71 0.15
C LEU A 52 17.62 8.71 -0.01
N GLU A 53 18.84 9.15 0.29
CA GLU A 53 20.03 8.28 0.28
C GLU A 53 19.92 7.14 1.30
N LYS A 54 19.35 7.39 2.49
CA LYS A 54 19.10 6.34 3.51
C LYS A 54 18.17 5.23 2.99
N TYR A 55 17.30 5.52 2.03
CA TYR A 55 16.39 4.56 1.39
C TYR A 55 16.91 4.04 0.04
N GLY A 56 18.19 4.27 -0.29
CA GLY A 56 18.84 3.73 -1.49
C GLY A 56 18.57 4.51 -2.77
N ILE A 57 18.07 5.74 -2.68
CA ILE A 57 17.90 6.64 -3.82
C ILE A 57 19.11 7.58 -3.87
N TYR A 58 19.85 7.56 -4.97
CA TYR A 58 21.15 8.25 -5.07
C TYR A 58 21.11 9.48 -5.98
N TYR A 59 22.21 10.25 -5.96
CA TYR A 59 22.31 11.60 -6.51
C TYR A 59 21.66 11.84 -7.89
N PRO A 60 21.84 11.01 -8.94
CA PRO A 60 21.21 11.26 -10.24
C PRO A 60 19.67 11.26 -10.16
N GLN A 61 19.10 10.36 -9.35
CA GLN A 61 17.66 10.26 -9.16
C GLN A 61 17.14 11.41 -8.29
N ILE A 62 17.87 11.75 -7.22
CA ILE A 62 17.55 12.89 -6.36
C ILE A 62 17.52 14.19 -7.16
N TYR A 63 18.49 14.38 -8.07
CA TYR A 63 18.55 15.53 -8.96
C TYR A 63 17.29 15.61 -9.83
N ASN A 64 16.90 14.51 -10.48
CA ASN A 64 15.70 14.47 -11.32
C ASN A 64 14.43 14.80 -10.52
N ILE A 65 14.27 14.21 -9.33
CA ILE A 65 13.13 14.50 -8.45
C ILE A 65 13.10 16.00 -8.10
N ASN A 66 14.24 16.56 -7.72
CA ASN A 66 14.35 17.99 -7.38
C ASN A 66 14.03 18.90 -8.58
N THR A 67 14.44 18.53 -9.80
CA THR A 67 14.10 19.31 -10.99
C THR A 67 12.61 19.34 -11.27
N VAL A 68 11.93 18.21 -11.10
CA VAL A 68 10.47 18.14 -11.28
C VAL A 68 9.77 18.93 -10.17
N ALA A 69 10.15 18.72 -8.91
CA ALA A 69 9.55 19.40 -7.75
C ALA A 69 9.69 20.93 -7.83
N LYS A 70 10.81 21.45 -8.35
CA LYS A 70 11.02 22.90 -8.55
C LYS A 70 10.18 23.51 -9.66
N SER A 71 9.68 22.70 -10.59
CA SER A 71 8.90 23.17 -11.75
C SER A 71 7.40 23.27 -11.46
N ILE A 72 6.97 22.87 -10.26
CA ILE A 72 5.61 22.95 -9.73
C ILE A 72 5.50 24.20 -8.85
#